data_AF-A0A7S3GTA0-F1
#
_entry.id   AF-A0A7S3GTA0-F1
#
_cell.length_a   1.000
_cell.length_b   1.000
_cell.length_c   1.000
_cell.angle_alpha   90.00
_cell.angle_beta   90.00
_cell.angle_gamma   90.00
#
_symmetry.space_group_name_H-M   'P 1'
#
loop_
_entity.id
_entity.type
_entity.pdbx_description
1 polymer ?
#
loop_
_entity_poly.entity_id
_entity_poly.type
_entity_poly.pdbx_seq_one_letter_code
_entity_poly.pdbx_strand_id
1 'polypeptide(L)'
;CWVGILGAEPLIVKQTLGTTEFISLRQPTNAPDYNLHQAMRQYFQLDHNLNDLYEEWGQGCERMKVVTQCLKGARVVRQDPWECLISFICSSNNNIPRIIQMLEKLRKRYGRY
;
A
#
# COMPACT_ATOMS: atom_id res chain seq x y z
N CYS A 1 -12.67 -0.56 -5.88
CA CYS A 1 -11.60 -0.86 -6.84
C CYS A 1 -10.56 0.23 -6.69
N TRP A 2 -9.27 -0.11 -6.61
CA TRP A 2 -8.16 0.81 -6.37
C TRP A 2 -7.21 0.78 -7.55
N VAL A 3 -6.68 1.95 -7.94
CA VAL A 3 -5.70 2.09 -9.01
C VAL A 3 -4.45 2.73 -8.42
N GLY A 4 -3.29 2.16 -8.73
CA GLY A 4 -2.02 2.64 -8.18
C GLY A 4 -0.83 2.14 -8.97
N ILE A 5 0.36 2.48 -8.49
CA ILE A 5 1.63 2.03 -9.04
C ILE A 5 2.36 1.26 -7.93
N LEU A 6 2.92 0.10 -8.25
CA LEU A 6 3.84 -0.65 -7.38
C LEU A 6 5.16 -0.82 -8.10
N GLY A 7 6.21 -0.16 -7.61
CA GLY A 7 7.47 -0.05 -8.34
C GLY A 7 7.25 0.67 -9.68
N ALA A 8 7.38 -0.04 -10.79
CA ALA A 8 7.09 0.49 -12.12
C ALA A 8 5.80 -0.08 -12.74
N GLU A 9 5.04 -0.89 -11.99
CA GLU A 9 3.83 -1.56 -12.48
C GLU A 9 2.57 -0.74 -12.18
N PRO A 10 1.84 -0.22 -13.19
CA PRO A 10 0.51 0.32 -12.99
C PRO A 10 -0.49 -0.84 -12.78
N LEU A 11 -1.25 -0.77 -11.69
CA LEU A 11 -2.09 -1.87 -11.22
C LEU A 11 -3.50 -1.40 -10.92
N ILE A 12 -4.44 -2.32 -11.14
CA ILE A 12 -5.78 -2.26 -10.57
C ILE A 12 -5.90 -3.37 -9.54
N VAL A 13 -6.38 -3.04 -8.34
CA VAL A 13 -6.57 -3.97 -7.22
C VAL A 13 -8.01 -3.91 -6.74
N LYS A 14 -8.63 -5.07 -6.56
CA LYS A 14 -10.01 -5.19 -6.09
C LYS A 14 -10.14 -6.33 -5.10
N GLN A 15 -10.74 -6.02 -3.94
CA GLN A 15 -11.12 -7.03 -2.98
C GLN A 15 -12.52 -7.57 -3.31
N THR A 16 -12.70 -8.89 -3.20
CA THR A 16 -13.98 -9.59 -3.23
C THR A 16 -14.28 -10.17 -1.84
N LEU A 17 -15.39 -10.89 -1.66
CA LEU A 17 -15.74 -11.48 -0.37
C LEU A 17 -14.71 -12.50 0.14
N GLY A 18 -13.99 -13.18 -0.76
CA GLY A 18 -13.07 -14.27 -0.40
C GLY A 18 -11.62 -14.08 -0.84
N THR A 19 -11.32 -13.11 -1.71
CA THR A 19 -9.97 -12.94 -2.24
C THR A 19 -9.67 -11.48 -2.61
N THR A 20 -8.41 -11.21 -2.94
CA THR A 20 -7.97 -9.95 -3.56
C THR A 20 -7.46 -10.25 -4.96
N GLU A 21 -8.10 -9.63 -5.94
CA GLU A 21 -7.75 -9.72 -7.35
C GLU A 21 -6.91 -8.51 -7.73
N PHE A 22 -5.95 -8.71 -8.64
CA PHE A 22 -5.19 -7.62 -9.22
C PHE A 22 -4.86 -7.89 -10.70
N ILE A 23 -4.70 -6.82 -11.47
CA ILE A 23 -4.30 -6.87 -12.87
C ILE A 23 -3.24 -5.80 -13.15
N SER A 24 -2.20 -6.17 -13.90
CA SER A 24 -1.23 -5.21 -14.45
C SER A 24 -1.79 -4.56 -15.71
N LEU A 25 -1.62 -3.24 -15.78
CA LEU A 25 -1.98 -2.42 -16.94
C LEU A 25 -0.79 -2.23 -17.90
N ARG A 26 0.38 -2.80 -17.59
CA ARG A 26 1.54 -2.75 -18.48
C ARG A 26 1.28 -3.60 -19.73
N GLN A 27 1.66 -3.09 -20.90
CA GLN A 27 1.66 -3.88 -22.12
C GLN A 27 2.63 -5.07 -22.00
N PRO A 28 2.31 -6.24 -22.60
CA PRO A 28 3.24 -7.37 -22.62
C PRO A 28 4.57 -6.94 -23.26
N THR A 29 5.68 -7.21 -22.57
CA THR A 29 7.03 -6.96 -23.10
C THR A 29 7.85 -8.25 -23.01
N ASN A 30 8.94 -8.34 -23.79
CA ASN A 30 9.89 -9.48 -23.73
C ASN A 30 10.78 -9.46 -22.47
N ALA A 31 10.48 -8.62 -21.48
CA ALA A 31 11.23 -8.55 -20.23
C ALA A 31 10.99 -9.81 -19.38
N PRO A 32 11.96 -10.20 -18.53
CA PRO A 32 11.76 -11.30 -17.59
C PRO A 32 10.53 -11.04 -16.72
N ASP A 33 9.80 -12.12 -16.42
CA ASP A 33 8.55 -12.05 -15.69
C ASP A 33 8.81 -11.51 -14.27
N TYR A 34 8.38 -10.27 -14.02
CA TYR A 34 8.43 -9.69 -12.69
C TYR A 34 7.43 -10.44 -11.83
N ASN A 35 7.89 -11.06 -10.73
CA ASN A 35 7.00 -11.79 -9.82
C ASN A 35 6.12 -10.81 -9.02
N LEU A 36 5.10 -10.30 -9.71
CA LEU A 36 4.17 -9.31 -9.20
C LEU A 36 3.36 -9.86 -8.03
N HIS A 37 3.04 -11.16 -8.05
CA HIS A 37 2.36 -11.81 -6.94
C HIS A 37 3.18 -11.73 -5.64
N GLN A 38 4.48 -12.05 -5.71
CA GLN A 38 5.38 -11.92 -4.56
C GLN A 38 5.55 -10.45 -4.14
N ALA A 39 5.70 -9.53 -5.09
CA ALA A 39 5.80 -8.11 -4.79
C ALA A 39 4.55 -7.57 -4.07
N MET A 40 3.35 -7.94 -4.53
CA MET A 40 2.08 -7.60 -3.88
C MET A 40 2.00 -8.18 -2.46
N ARG A 41 2.39 -9.45 -2.30
CA ARG A 41 2.44 -10.11 -0.99
C ARG A 41 3.34 -9.37 -0.01
N GLN A 42 4.51 -8.92 -0.47
CA GLN A 42 5.46 -8.14 0.32
C GLN A 42 4.96 -6.72 0.62
N TYR A 43 4.40 -6.02 -0.37
CA TYR A 43 3.89 -4.66 -0.23
C TYR A 43 2.77 -4.57 0.81
N PHE A 44 1.82 -5.51 0.80
CA PHE A 44 0.75 -5.59 1.80
C PHE A 44 1.14 -6.37 3.06
N GLN A 45 2.38 -6.85 3.15
CA GLN A 45 2.89 -7.62 4.29
C GLN A 45 1.99 -8.82 4.66
N LEU A 46 1.53 -9.59 3.66
CA LEU A 46 0.54 -10.66 3.84
C LEU A 46 1.07 -11.90 4.57
N ASP A 47 2.38 -11.97 4.82
CA ASP A 47 2.99 -13.00 5.66
C ASP A 47 2.67 -12.81 7.15
N HIS A 48 2.24 -11.61 7.56
CA HIS A 48 1.80 -11.34 8.92
C HIS A 48 0.29 -11.59 9.05
N ASN A 49 -0.07 -12.49 9.97
CA ASN A 49 -1.45 -12.73 10.35
C ASN A 49 -1.96 -11.57 11.22
N LEU A 50 -2.96 -10.84 10.71
CA LEU A 50 -3.54 -9.71 11.43
C LEU A 50 -4.33 -10.13 12.67
N ASN A 51 -4.94 -11.31 12.67
CA ASN A 51 -5.74 -11.75 13.81
C ASN A 51 -4.84 -11.98 15.03
N ASP A 52 -3.71 -12.64 14.82
CA ASP A 52 -2.71 -12.88 15.87
C ASP A 52 -2.20 -11.55 16.45
N LEU A 53 -1.91 -10.56 15.58
CA LEU A 53 -1.50 -9.21 16.01
C LEU A 53 -2.61 -8.48 16.78
N TYR A 54 -3.87 -8.58 16.33
CA TYR A 54 -4.99 -7.95 17.02
C TYR A 54 -5.25 -8.57 18.40
N GLU A 55 -5.08 -9.88 18.53
CA GLU A 55 -5.16 -10.58 19.82
C GLU A 55 -4.04 -10.13 20.76
N GLU A 56 -2.79 -10.11 20.30
CA GLU A 56 -1.64 -9.65 21.06
C GLU A 56 -1.83 -8.21 21.57
N TRP A 57 -2.19 -7.29 20.67
CA TRP A 57 -2.38 -5.89 21.03
C TRP A 57 -3.60 -5.67 21.93
N GLY A 58 -4.65 -6.47 21.75
CA GLY A 58 -5.86 -6.42 22.57
C GLY A 58 -5.61 -6.90 24.01
N GLN A 59 -4.76 -7.90 24.20
CA GLN A 59 -4.33 -8.34 25.54
C GLN A 59 -3.50 -7.28 26.27
N GLY A 60 -2.67 -6.54 25.54
CA GLY A 60 -1.84 -5.47 26.11
C GLY A 60 -2.57 -4.16 26.39
N CYS A 61 -3.75 -3.91 25.80
CA CYS A 61 -4.46 -2.64 25.94
C CYS A 61 -5.96 -2.74 25.57
N GLU A 62 -6.86 -2.50 26.53
CA GLU A 62 -8.31 -2.53 26.29
C GLU A 62 -8.76 -1.50 25.23
N ARG A 63 -8.13 -0.33 25.18
CA ARG A 63 -8.41 0.66 24.10
C ARG A 63 -8.06 0.08 22.74
N MET A 64 -6.97 -0.66 22.64
CA MET A 64 -6.55 -1.26 21.39
C MET A 64 -7.50 -2.38 20.94
N LYS A 65 -8.05 -3.14 21.89
CA LYS A 65 -9.10 -4.13 21.62
C LYS A 65 -10.34 -3.52 20.96
N VAL A 66 -10.76 -2.33 21.39
CA VAL A 66 -11.85 -1.59 20.74
C VAL A 66 -11.44 -1.13 19.34
N VAL A 67 -10.24 -0.57 19.19
CA VAL A 67 -9.73 -0.07 17.90
C VAL A 67 -9.63 -1.19 16.86
N THR A 68 -9.09 -2.35 17.21
CA THR A 68 -8.91 -3.49 16.29
C THR A 68 -10.25 -4.09 15.84
N GLN A 69 -11.29 -4.00 16.66
CA GLN A 69 -12.65 -4.39 16.27
C GLN A 69 -13.27 -3.41 15.25
N CYS A 70 -12.97 -2.12 15.36
CA CYS A 70 -13.46 -1.09 14.44
C CYS A 70 -12.66 -0.99 13.13
N LEU A 71 -11.35 -1.28 13.16
CA LEU A 71 -10.42 -1.09 12.03
C LEU A 71 -9.91 -2.44 11.48
N LYS A 72 -10.82 -3.40 11.28
CA LYS A 72 -10.46 -4.72 10.74
C LYS A 72 -9.82 -4.61 9.36
N GLY A 73 -8.70 -5.33 9.18
CA GLY A 73 -7.98 -5.38 7.91
C GLY A 73 -7.02 -4.22 7.67
N ALA A 74 -6.89 -3.28 8.62
CA ALA A 74 -5.89 -2.21 8.54
C ALA A 74 -4.47 -2.81 8.61
N ARG A 75 -3.68 -2.59 7.55
CA ARG A 75 -2.29 -3.04 7.42
C ARG A 75 -1.37 -1.85 7.21
N VAL A 76 -0.17 -1.94 7.77
CA VAL A 76 0.95 -1.08 7.37
C VAL A 76 1.50 -1.62 6.06
N VAL A 77 1.65 -0.76 5.05
CA VAL A 77 2.22 -1.15 3.75
C VAL A 77 3.75 -1.00 3.76
N ARG A 78 4.44 -1.88 3.03
CA ARG A 78 5.88 -1.83 2.83
C ARG A 78 6.20 -1.08 1.54
N GLN A 79 6.25 0.25 1.64
CA GLN A 79 6.57 1.14 0.52
C GLN A 79 8.07 1.11 0.17
N ASP A 80 8.40 1.55 -1.05
CA ASP A 80 9.78 1.84 -1.42
C ASP A 80 10.36 2.92 -0.49
N PRO A 81 11.59 2.74 0.06
CA PRO A 81 12.16 3.68 1.02
C PRO A 81 12.29 5.11 0.48
N TRP A 82 12.59 5.28 -0.80
CA TRP A 82 12.74 6.59 -1.41
C TRP A 82 11.39 7.28 -1.60
N GLU A 83 10.39 6.58 -2.16
CA GLU A 83 9.04 7.11 -2.29
C GLU A 83 8.43 7.47 -0.94
N CYS A 84 8.62 6.60 0.06
CA CYS A 84 8.18 6.81 1.44
C CYS A 84 8.80 8.08 2.03
N LEU A 85 10.14 8.22 1.96
CA LEU A 85 10.86 9.38 2.46
C LEU A 85 10.36 10.69 1.86
N ILE A 86 10.27 10.76 0.52
CA ILE A 86 9.79 11.98 -0.16
C ILE A 86 8.33 12.28 0.20
N SER A 87 7.49 11.26 0.32
CA SER A 87 6.09 11.40 0.73
C SER A 87 5.98 12.01 2.13
N PHE A 88 6.80 11.57 3.08
CA PHE A 88 6.83 12.11 4.44
C PHE A 88 7.45 13.51 4.53
N ILE A 89 8.44 13.84 3.69
CA ILE A 89 8.94 15.21 3.57
C ILE A 89 7.80 16.14 3.12
N CYS A 90 7.00 15.73 2.12
CA CYS A 90 5.85 16.50 1.64
C CYS A 90 4.71 16.61 2.68
N SER A 91 4.63 15.68 3.64
CA SER A 91 3.61 15.68 4.69
C SER A 91 3.88 16.61 5.85
N SER A 92 5.10 17.14 5.98
CA SER A 92 5.49 18.01 7.08
C SER A 92 4.58 19.25 7.16
N ASN A 93 3.84 19.36 8.27
CA ASN A 93 2.85 20.42 8.52
C ASN A 93 1.84 20.62 7.38
N ASN A 94 1.25 19.52 6.91
CA ASN A 94 0.40 19.52 5.73
C ASN A 94 -0.85 18.62 5.92
N ASN A 95 -1.87 18.80 5.07
CA ASN A 95 -3.05 17.95 5.08
C ASN A 95 -3.06 16.98 3.89
N ILE A 96 -3.77 15.86 4.02
CA ILE A 96 -3.78 14.77 3.02
C ILE A 96 -4.05 15.29 1.59
N PRO A 97 -5.05 16.15 1.33
CA PRO A 97 -5.28 16.67 -0.02
C PRO A 97 -4.08 17.41 -0.62
N ARG A 98 -3.42 18.27 0.17
CA ARG A 98 -2.26 19.04 -0.31
C ARG A 98 -1.01 18.19 -0.46
N ILE A 99 -0.84 17.15 0.37
CA ILE A 99 0.22 16.14 0.21
C ILE A 99 0.06 15.42 -1.13
N ILE A 100 -1.15 14.92 -1.43
CA ILE A 100 -1.45 14.25 -2.70
C ILE A 100 -1.13 15.18 -3.88
N GLN A 101 -1.57 16.44 -3.84
CA GLN A 101 -1.28 17.41 -4.90
C GLN A 101 0.23 17.67 -5.08
N MET A 102 1.01 17.74 -3.99
CA MET A 102 2.46 17.91 -4.06
C MET A 102 3.12 16.70 -4.73
N LEU A 103 2.74 15.49 -4.32
CA LEU A 103 3.27 14.25 -4.90
C LEU A 103 2.89 14.12 -6.38
N GLU A 104 1.65 14.46 -6.75
CA GLU A 104 1.24 14.48 -8.17
C GLU A 104 2.07 15.46 -9.00
N LYS A 105 2.36 16.65 -8.48
CA LYS A 105 3.21 17.64 -9.17
C LYS A 105 4.64 17.15 -9.31
N LEU A 106 5.21 16.54 -8.27
CA LEU A 106 6.55 15.96 -8.32
C LEU A 106 6.61 14.84 -9.36
N ARG A 107 5.64 13.92 -9.36
CA ARG A 107 5.55 12.85 -10.36
C ARG A 107 5.41 13.39 -11.77
N LYS A 108 4.50 14.35 -12.01
CA LYS A 108 4.30 14.97 -13.34
C LYS A 108 5.55 15.71 -13.85
N ARG A 109 6.34 16.30 -12.95
CA ARG A 109 7.51 17.11 -13.33
C ARG A 109 8.79 16.30 -13.47
N TYR A 110 8.99 15.27 -12.64
CA TYR A 110 10.26 14.54 -12.52
C TYR A 110 10.13 13.02 -12.68
N GLY A 111 8.91 12.48 -12.71
CA GLY A 111 8.67 11.06 -12.95
C GLY A 111 9.03 10.67 -14.39
N ARG A 112 9.35 9.39 -14.60
CA ARG A 112 9.82 8.88 -15.91
C ARG A 112 8.77 8.09 -16.69
N TYR A 113 7.56 7.93 -16.16
CA TYR A 113 6.45 7.18 -16.79
C TYR A 113 5.10 7.75 -16.32
#